data_AF-A0A431LIL8-F1
#
_entry.id   AF-A0A431LIL8-F1
#
_cell.length_a   1.000
_cell.length_b   1.000
_cell.length_c   1.000
_cell.angle_alpha   90.00
_cell.angle_beta   90.00
_cell.angle_gamma   90.00
#
_symmetry.space_group_name_H-M   'P 1'
#
loop_
_entity.id
_entity.type
_entity.pdbx_description
1 polymer ?
#
loop_
_entity_poly.entity_id
_entity_poly.type
_entity_poly.pdbx_seq_one_letter_code
_entity_poly.pdbx_strand_id
1 'polypeptide(L)'
;MHALLTVREAVRRCTDPLLDRHLLHNQPGPVRDFIDALLGPSQWPFWMDVPVAAVVGLHHLNFHKRAGPPSWRSAVEDLSATDWDERVFGYWREELRDKGFPAAHARRALRLTSLAGAVVSDNGVHRLAAGVAWLIAECGPGARLRMVRTTMRHPQDEVVFSRVVAMCAEARRVDIARLPVAWPAADAPRFAVRVRRDAGDVSIIDVDLARGLVARRPQLAPWRRRDEAPLTWEELPVGVLQAWQARQWQGDALARAERCPTRMD
;
A
#
# COMPACT_ATOMS: atom_id res chain seq x y z
N MET A 1 -28.62 3.86 -13.96
CA MET A 1 -28.31 4.55 -12.68
C MET A 1 -26.85 4.99 -12.69
N HIS A 2 -26.49 6.15 -12.12
CA HIS A 2 -25.09 6.64 -12.13
C HIS A 2 -24.25 5.76 -11.19
N ALA A 3 -23.40 4.88 -11.73
CA ALA A 3 -22.80 3.78 -10.95
C ALA A 3 -21.96 4.27 -9.75
N LEU A 4 -21.31 5.44 -9.87
CA LEU A 4 -20.58 6.04 -8.74
C LEU A 4 -21.50 6.41 -7.55
N LEU A 5 -22.76 6.80 -7.80
CA LEU A 5 -23.71 7.07 -6.71
C LEU A 5 -24.06 5.78 -5.97
N THR A 6 -24.24 4.67 -6.70
CA THR A 6 -24.46 3.35 -6.11
C THR A 6 -23.25 2.90 -5.28
N VAL A 7 -22.02 3.15 -5.75
CA VAL A 7 -20.78 2.89 -4.96
C VAL A 7 -20.79 3.69 -3.66
N ARG A 8 -21.06 5.00 -3.72
CA ARG A 8 -21.12 5.86 -2.53
C ARG A 8 -22.17 5.36 -1.52
N GLU A 9 -23.35 4.98 -2.02
CA GLU A 9 -24.43 4.49 -1.16
C GLU A 9 -24.09 3.15 -0.51
N ALA A 10 -23.46 2.23 -1.24
CA ALA A 10 -22.94 0.98 -0.67
C ALA A 10 -21.91 1.27 0.43
N VAL A 11 -20.94 2.14 0.15
CA VAL A 11 -19.89 2.53 1.09
C VAL A 11 -20.48 3.16 2.35
N ARG A 12 -21.42 4.10 2.24
CA ARG A 12 -22.06 4.78 3.38
C ARG A 12 -22.78 3.82 4.32
N ARG A 13 -23.43 2.79 3.77
CA ARG A 13 -24.14 1.76 4.56
C ARG A 13 -23.19 0.72 5.18
N CYS A 14 -21.98 0.58 4.66
CA CYS A 14 -21.01 -0.38 5.14
C CYS A 14 -20.24 0.14 6.36
N THR A 15 -20.22 -0.66 7.42
CA THR A 15 -19.52 -0.39 8.69
C THR A 15 -18.18 -1.12 8.82
N ASP A 16 -17.73 -1.82 7.76
CA ASP A 16 -16.47 -2.55 7.82
C ASP A 16 -15.27 -1.60 7.98
N PRO A 17 -14.42 -1.79 9.00
CA PRO A 17 -13.31 -0.88 9.29
C PRO A 17 -12.23 -0.87 8.20
N LEU A 18 -12.23 -1.85 7.29
CA LEU A 18 -11.35 -1.87 6.14
C LEU A 18 -11.53 -0.61 5.27
N LEU A 19 -12.75 -0.08 5.16
CA LEU A 19 -13.05 1.16 4.41
C LEU A 19 -12.41 2.41 5.02
N ASP A 20 -12.10 2.37 6.31
CA ASP A 20 -11.59 3.50 7.08
C ASP A 20 -10.07 3.42 7.29
N ARG A 21 -9.41 2.40 6.73
CA ARG A 21 -7.94 2.32 6.75
C ARG A 21 -7.31 3.47 5.98
N HIS A 22 -6.29 4.06 6.59
CA HIS A 22 -5.43 5.05 5.95
C HIS A 22 -4.76 4.42 4.71
N LEU A 23 -4.89 5.09 3.58
CA LEU A 23 -4.30 4.71 2.31
C LEU A 23 -2.84 5.14 2.25
N LEU A 24 -1.98 4.23 1.81
CA LEU A 24 -0.63 4.57 1.40
C LEU A 24 -0.70 5.46 0.15
N HIS A 25 -0.19 6.67 0.29
CA HIS A 25 0.09 7.56 -0.84
C HIS A 25 1.48 7.24 -1.37
N ASN A 26 1.55 6.55 -2.51
CA ASN A 26 2.81 6.00 -3.01
C ASN A 26 3.66 7.02 -3.79
N GLN A 27 3.97 8.15 -3.15
CA GLN A 27 4.75 9.28 -3.68
C GLN A 27 6.12 9.38 -2.97
N PRO A 28 7.10 10.13 -3.52
CA PRO A 28 8.41 10.30 -2.89
C PRO A 28 8.31 10.86 -1.47
N GLY A 29 9.03 10.25 -0.54
CA GLY A 29 9.00 10.58 0.89
C GLY A 29 9.66 9.49 1.73
N PRO A 30 9.90 9.74 3.04
CA PRO A 30 10.52 8.76 3.93
C PRO A 30 9.88 7.36 3.90
N VAL A 31 8.55 7.25 3.83
CA VAL A 31 7.86 5.96 3.77
C VAL A 31 8.14 5.24 2.44
N ARG A 32 8.07 5.95 1.31
CA ARG A 32 8.34 5.37 0.00
C ARG A 32 9.81 4.93 -0.11
N ASP A 33 10.74 5.78 0.31
CA ASP A 33 12.17 5.47 0.33
C ASP A 33 12.45 4.22 1.17
N PHE A 34 11.78 4.10 2.33
CA PHE A 34 11.92 2.94 3.23
C PHE A 34 11.40 1.65 2.59
N ILE A 35 10.22 1.69 1.99
CA ILE A 35 9.65 0.56 1.25
C ILE A 35 10.57 0.19 0.08
N ASP A 36 11.06 1.17 -0.67
CA ASP A 36 11.92 0.94 -1.83
C ASP A 36 13.26 0.32 -1.45
N ALA A 37 13.81 0.69 -0.29
CA ALA A 37 15.06 0.14 0.21
C ALA A 37 14.88 -1.27 0.83
N LEU A 38 13.72 -1.56 1.44
CA LEU A 38 13.42 -2.90 1.96
C LEU A 38 13.16 -3.94 0.85
N LEU A 39 12.74 -3.50 -0.33
CA LEU A 39 12.21 -4.37 -1.38
C LEU A 39 13.09 -4.42 -2.63
N GLY A 40 13.26 -5.62 -3.18
CA GLY A 40 14.04 -5.88 -4.37
C GLY A 40 13.43 -5.30 -5.65
N PRO A 41 14.09 -5.54 -6.78
CA PRO A 41 13.59 -5.12 -8.08
C PRO A 41 12.24 -5.76 -8.37
N SER A 42 11.48 -5.10 -9.25
CA SER A 42 10.23 -5.64 -9.78
C SER A 42 10.49 -6.90 -10.58
N GLN A 43 9.70 -7.94 -10.30
CA GLN A 43 9.69 -9.18 -11.06
C GLN A 43 8.70 -9.11 -12.22
N TRP A 44 8.66 -10.18 -13.02
CA TRP A 44 7.69 -10.34 -14.08
C TRP A 44 6.25 -10.21 -13.55
N PRO A 45 5.36 -9.55 -14.31
CA PRO A 45 3.95 -9.47 -13.94
C PRO A 45 3.23 -10.81 -14.11
N PHE A 46 2.28 -11.06 -13.21
CA PHE A 46 1.38 -12.21 -13.25
C PHE A 46 -0.08 -11.75 -13.21
N TRP A 47 -0.98 -12.50 -13.83
CA TRP A 47 -2.40 -12.40 -13.53
C TRP A 47 -2.68 -13.26 -12.30
N MET A 48 -3.13 -12.61 -11.23
CA MET A 48 -3.38 -13.29 -9.95
C MET A 48 -4.56 -12.67 -9.24
N ASP A 49 -5.16 -13.43 -8.34
CA ASP A 49 -6.20 -12.93 -7.44
C ASP A 49 -5.58 -12.14 -6.29
N VAL A 50 -6.05 -10.92 -6.10
CA VAL A 50 -5.58 -10.02 -5.03
C VAL A 50 -6.70 -9.79 -4.03
N PRO A 51 -6.55 -10.17 -2.74
CA PRO A 51 -7.50 -9.82 -1.70
C PRO A 51 -7.66 -8.30 -1.59
N VAL A 52 -8.89 -7.81 -1.48
CA VAL A 52 -9.12 -6.36 -1.31
C VAL A 52 -8.48 -5.83 -0.02
N ALA A 53 -8.40 -6.67 1.02
CA ALA A 53 -7.71 -6.35 2.27
C ALA A 53 -6.19 -6.19 2.14
N ALA A 54 -5.59 -6.73 1.08
CA ALA A 54 -4.17 -6.56 0.75
C ALA A 54 -3.91 -5.29 -0.06
N VAL A 55 -4.94 -4.66 -0.64
CA VAL A 55 -4.79 -3.36 -1.31
C VAL A 55 -4.74 -2.27 -0.25
N VAL A 56 -3.60 -1.62 -0.12
CA VAL A 56 -3.30 -0.67 0.97
C VAL A 56 -3.16 0.77 0.50
N GLY A 57 -3.10 1.01 -0.81
CA GLY A 57 -2.84 2.36 -1.31
C GLY A 57 -2.95 2.53 -2.81
N LEU A 58 -2.70 3.76 -3.23
CA LEU A 58 -2.79 4.19 -4.62
C LEU A 58 -1.49 4.84 -5.07
N HIS A 59 -1.20 4.78 -6.37
CA HIS A 59 -0.01 5.46 -6.93
C HIS A 59 -0.01 6.97 -6.62
N HIS A 60 -1.17 7.61 -6.75
CA HIS A 60 -1.38 9.02 -6.44
C HIS A 60 -2.80 9.26 -5.94
N LEU A 61 -2.99 10.37 -5.23
CA LEU A 61 -4.28 10.80 -4.67
C LEU A 61 -4.69 12.20 -5.14
N ASN A 62 -4.38 12.53 -6.39
CA ASN A 62 -4.69 13.83 -7.02
C ASN A 62 -6.19 14.23 -7.04
N PHE A 63 -7.10 13.35 -6.62
CA PHE A 63 -8.54 13.61 -6.53
C PHE A 63 -9.02 13.82 -5.09
N HIS A 64 -8.23 13.46 -4.08
CA HIS A 64 -8.61 13.64 -2.68
C HIS A 64 -8.39 15.10 -2.27
N LYS A 65 -9.42 15.73 -1.72
CA LYS A 65 -9.40 17.18 -1.42
C LYS A 65 -9.55 17.50 0.06
N ARG A 66 -9.88 16.51 0.88
CA ARG A 66 -10.15 16.70 2.31
C ARG A 66 -8.85 16.83 3.10
N ALA A 67 -8.95 17.54 4.23
CA ALA A 67 -7.88 17.59 5.20
C ALA A 67 -7.81 16.27 5.98
N GLY A 68 -6.60 15.76 6.18
CA GLY A 68 -6.32 14.57 6.96
C GLY A 68 -5.91 13.34 6.14
N PRO A 69 -5.64 12.21 6.81
CA PRO A 69 -5.24 10.97 6.16
C PRO A 69 -6.35 10.41 5.25
N PRO A 70 -6.07 10.10 3.98
CA PRO A 70 -7.04 9.53 3.06
C PRO A 70 -7.42 8.10 3.47
N SER A 71 -8.71 7.79 3.48
CA SER A 71 -9.26 6.42 3.58
C SER A 71 -10.04 6.02 2.33
N TRP A 72 -10.34 4.73 2.12
CA TRP A 72 -11.19 4.30 0.99
C TRP A 72 -12.54 5.02 0.99
N ARG A 73 -13.17 5.15 2.17
CA ARG A 73 -14.43 5.86 2.36
C ARG A 73 -14.33 7.31 1.91
N SER A 74 -13.34 8.04 2.42
CA SER A 74 -13.14 9.46 2.07
C SER A 74 -12.74 9.65 0.60
N ALA A 75 -11.97 8.72 0.04
CA ALA A 75 -11.52 8.76 -1.35
C ALA A 75 -12.71 8.63 -2.30
N VAL A 76 -13.62 7.69 -2.06
CA VAL A 76 -14.84 7.51 -2.87
C VAL A 76 -15.78 8.71 -2.84
N GLU A 77 -15.90 9.37 -1.69
CA GLU A 77 -16.70 10.59 -1.60
C GLU A 77 -16.14 11.71 -2.48
N ASP A 78 -14.81 11.80 -2.65
CA ASP A 78 -14.17 12.83 -3.47
C ASP A 78 -14.04 12.46 -4.96
N LEU A 79 -14.38 11.23 -5.35
CA LEU A 79 -14.32 10.79 -6.75
C LEU A 79 -15.30 11.56 -7.65
N SER A 80 -14.88 11.82 -8.88
CA SER A 80 -15.76 12.29 -9.94
C SER A 80 -15.69 11.32 -11.11
N ALA A 81 -16.84 10.84 -11.56
CA ALA A 81 -17.01 10.11 -12.80
C ALA A 81 -18.34 10.56 -13.40
N THR A 82 -18.41 10.69 -14.73
CA THR A 82 -19.63 11.13 -15.43
C THR A 82 -20.16 10.08 -16.39
N ASP A 83 -19.34 9.09 -16.74
CA ASP A 83 -19.57 8.09 -17.77
C ASP A 83 -19.59 6.64 -17.23
N TRP A 84 -19.70 6.47 -15.91
CA TRP A 84 -19.77 5.14 -15.30
C TRP A 84 -21.21 4.64 -15.26
N ASP A 85 -21.44 3.52 -15.94
CA ASP A 85 -22.69 2.77 -15.89
C ASP A 85 -22.52 1.42 -15.15
N GLU A 86 -23.59 0.63 -15.11
CA GLU A 86 -23.67 -0.60 -14.33
C GLU A 86 -22.66 -1.68 -14.74
N ARG A 87 -22.07 -1.57 -15.94
CA ARG A 87 -21.01 -2.50 -16.41
C ARG A 87 -19.77 -2.45 -15.52
N VAL A 88 -19.53 -1.35 -14.79
CA VAL A 88 -18.38 -1.25 -13.85
C VAL A 88 -18.46 -2.29 -12.74
N PHE A 89 -19.66 -2.71 -12.33
CA PHE A 89 -19.83 -3.73 -11.29
C PHE A 89 -19.46 -5.13 -11.80
N GLY A 90 -19.80 -5.42 -13.06
CA GLY A 90 -19.33 -6.63 -13.74
C GLY A 90 -17.81 -6.64 -13.86
N TYR A 91 -17.22 -5.51 -14.25
CA TYR A 91 -15.77 -5.35 -14.34
C TYR A 91 -15.03 -5.72 -13.03
N TRP A 92 -15.55 -5.33 -11.86
CA TRP A 92 -14.92 -5.64 -10.58
C TRP A 92 -15.17 -7.07 -10.08
N ARG A 93 -16.27 -7.72 -10.48
CA ARG A 93 -16.62 -9.10 -10.06
C ARG A 93 -15.99 -10.17 -10.95
N GLU A 94 -15.74 -9.84 -12.20
CA GLU A 94 -15.17 -10.76 -13.18
C GLU A 94 -13.63 -10.81 -13.12
N GLU A 95 -13.06 -11.74 -13.89
CA GLU A 95 -11.62 -11.73 -14.18
C GLU A 95 -11.25 -10.48 -14.98
N LEU A 96 -10.28 -9.73 -14.44
CA LEU A 96 -9.81 -8.45 -14.98
C LEU A 96 -8.89 -8.67 -16.19
N ARG A 97 -7.84 -9.50 -16.04
CA ARG A 97 -6.80 -9.75 -17.05
C ARG A 97 -6.38 -8.45 -17.75
N ASP A 98 -6.52 -8.39 -19.07
CA ASP A 98 -6.25 -7.20 -19.88
C ASP A 98 -7.53 -6.41 -20.26
N LYS A 99 -8.69 -6.70 -19.64
CA LYS A 99 -9.95 -5.99 -19.93
C LYS A 99 -9.81 -4.49 -19.62
N GLY A 100 -10.29 -3.69 -20.56
CA GLY A 100 -10.47 -2.25 -20.36
C GLY A 100 -11.55 -1.99 -19.32
N PHE A 101 -11.40 -0.90 -18.58
CA PHE A 101 -12.48 -0.43 -17.69
C PHE A 101 -13.60 0.19 -18.55
N PRO A 102 -14.89 -0.09 -18.28
CA PRO A 102 -15.99 0.30 -19.15
C PRO A 102 -16.37 1.79 -18.94
N ALA A 103 -15.46 2.68 -19.32
CA ALA A 103 -15.65 4.14 -19.35
C ALA A 103 -14.93 4.71 -20.58
N ALA A 104 -15.48 5.77 -21.17
CA ALA A 104 -15.06 6.30 -22.48
C ALA A 104 -13.59 6.74 -22.50
N HIS A 105 -13.07 7.23 -21.37
CA HIS A 105 -11.70 7.74 -21.27
C HIS A 105 -10.75 6.81 -20.51
N ALA A 106 -11.19 5.62 -20.13
CA ALA A 106 -10.34 4.69 -19.43
C ALA A 106 -9.30 4.08 -20.36
N ARG A 107 -8.02 4.34 -20.07
CA ARG A 107 -6.89 3.78 -20.82
C ARG A 107 -6.27 2.63 -20.04
N ARG A 108 -5.88 1.58 -20.77
CA ARG A 108 -5.12 0.42 -20.30
C ARG A 108 -5.86 -0.45 -19.27
N ALA A 109 -5.51 -1.72 -19.20
CA ALA A 109 -5.94 -2.62 -18.13
C ALA A 109 -5.42 -2.15 -16.76
N LEU A 110 -6.11 -2.56 -15.69
CA LEU A 110 -5.68 -2.29 -14.31
C LEU A 110 -4.37 -3.02 -14.01
N ARG A 111 -3.41 -2.28 -13.46
CA ARG A 111 -2.10 -2.80 -13.07
C ARG A 111 -1.83 -2.48 -11.61
N LEU A 112 -1.35 -3.47 -10.88
CA LEU A 112 -1.01 -3.38 -9.47
C LEU A 112 0.47 -3.76 -9.26
N THR A 113 1.03 -3.29 -8.16
CA THR A 113 2.31 -3.78 -7.64
C THR A 113 2.12 -4.31 -6.22
N SER A 114 2.52 -5.56 -6.01
CA SER A 114 2.71 -6.16 -4.67
C SER A 114 4.08 -5.80 -4.13
N LEU A 115 4.09 -5.24 -2.92
CA LEU A 115 5.20 -4.79 -2.12
C LEU A 115 5.33 -5.73 -0.92
N ALA A 116 5.82 -6.95 -1.16
CA ALA A 116 5.86 -8.05 -0.17
C ALA A 116 4.50 -8.33 0.51
N GLY A 117 3.42 -8.43 -0.29
CA GLY A 117 2.06 -8.75 0.17
C GLY A 117 1.17 -7.53 0.38
N ALA A 118 1.73 -6.33 0.50
CA ALA A 118 0.99 -5.07 0.47
C ALA A 118 0.82 -4.58 -0.97
N VAL A 119 -0.38 -4.27 -1.42
CA VAL A 119 -0.66 -3.99 -2.84
C VAL A 119 -1.05 -2.53 -3.06
N VAL A 120 -0.46 -1.92 -4.08
CA VAL A 120 -0.81 -0.58 -4.56
C VAL A 120 -1.20 -0.61 -6.03
N SER A 121 -1.96 0.38 -6.49
CA SER A 121 -2.10 0.60 -7.94
C SER A 121 -0.81 1.13 -8.57
N ASP A 122 -0.59 0.74 -9.81
CA ASP A 122 0.30 1.45 -10.73
C ASP A 122 -0.49 2.44 -11.61
N ASN A 123 -1.76 2.13 -11.88
CA ASN A 123 -2.65 2.96 -12.68
C ASN A 123 -4.11 2.87 -12.23
N GLY A 124 -4.96 3.72 -12.82
CA GLY A 124 -6.41 3.63 -12.62
C GLY A 124 -6.85 3.86 -11.18
N VAL A 125 -6.23 4.83 -10.49
CA VAL A 125 -6.48 5.09 -9.06
C VAL A 125 -7.97 5.30 -8.74
N HIS A 126 -8.72 5.97 -9.62
CA HIS A 126 -10.17 6.19 -9.44
C HIS A 126 -10.97 4.89 -9.50
N ARG A 127 -10.75 4.07 -10.54
CA ARG A 127 -11.45 2.79 -10.71
C ARG A 127 -11.07 1.78 -9.63
N LEU A 128 -9.83 1.82 -9.13
CA LEU A 128 -9.39 0.95 -8.05
C LEU A 128 -10.01 1.39 -6.72
N ALA A 129 -9.99 2.68 -6.40
CA ALA A 129 -10.58 3.19 -5.16
C ALA A 129 -12.06 2.86 -5.05
N ALA A 130 -12.83 3.11 -6.12
CA ALA A 130 -14.24 2.73 -6.16
C ALA A 130 -14.44 1.22 -6.12
N GLY A 131 -13.64 0.45 -6.86
CA GLY A 131 -13.78 -1.01 -6.92
C GLY A 131 -13.47 -1.71 -5.61
N VAL A 132 -12.37 -1.34 -4.95
CA VAL A 132 -12.01 -1.87 -3.63
C VAL A 132 -13.12 -1.53 -2.63
N ALA A 133 -13.53 -0.27 -2.54
CA ALA A 133 -14.55 0.15 -1.58
C ALA A 133 -15.91 -0.53 -1.82
N TRP A 134 -16.32 -0.66 -3.09
CA TRP A 134 -17.56 -1.35 -3.45
C TRP A 134 -17.50 -2.86 -3.17
N LEU A 135 -16.39 -3.52 -3.50
CA LEU A 135 -16.20 -4.94 -3.21
C LEU A 135 -16.22 -5.21 -1.70
N ILE A 136 -15.62 -4.32 -0.88
CA ILE A 136 -15.71 -4.44 0.57
C ILE A 136 -17.17 -4.28 1.04
N ALA A 137 -17.87 -3.27 0.54
CA ALA A 137 -19.23 -2.98 0.94
C ALA A 137 -20.23 -4.09 0.58
N GLU A 138 -20.11 -4.66 -0.62
CA GLU A 138 -21.09 -5.61 -1.17
C GLU A 138 -20.68 -7.08 -1.02
N CYS A 139 -19.39 -7.36 -0.84
CA CYS A 139 -18.87 -8.74 -0.77
C CYS A 139 -18.03 -9.01 0.48
N GLY A 140 -17.83 -8.00 1.34
CA GLY A 140 -17.09 -8.11 2.59
C GLY A 140 -15.56 -8.09 2.42
N PRO A 141 -14.81 -8.14 3.53
CA PRO A 141 -13.35 -7.99 3.53
C PRO A 141 -12.62 -9.17 2.87
N GLY A 142 -13.30 -10.31 2.68
CA GLY A 142 -12.78 -11.48 1.97
C GLY A 142 -12.82 -11.37 0.44
N ALA A 143 -13.37 -10.29 -0.11
CA ALA A 143 -13.46 -10.09 -1.56
C ALA A 143 -12.09 -10.04 -2.23
N ARG A 144 -12.07 -10.32 -3.53
CA ARG A 144 -10.84 -10.38 -4.34
C ARG A 144 -11.02 -9.66 -5.67
N LEU A 145 -10.00 -8.94 -6.10
CA LEU A 145 -9.83 -8.56 -7.50
C LEU A 145 -9.27 -9.78 -8.24
N ARG A 146 -10.02 -10.29 -9.22
CA ARG A 146 -9.69 -11.56 -9.87
C ARG A 146 -8.79 -11.39 -11.08
N MET A 147 -7.74 -12.22 -11.18
CA MET A 147 -6.81 -12.25 -12.32
C MET A 147 -6.29 -10.86 -12.74
N VAL A 148 -5.96 -10.00 -11.78
CA VAL A 148 -5.45 -8.66 -12.04
C VAL A 148 -3.95 -8.72 -12.33
N ARG A 149 -3.50 -7.96 -13.33
CA ARG A 149 -2.08 -7.89 -13.70
C ARG A 149 -1.30 -7.23 -12.57
N THR A 150 -0.44 -8.02 -11.93
CA THR A 150 0.28 -7.63 -10.72
C THR A 150 1.76 -7.90 -10.89
N THR A 151 2.56 -6.85 -10.75
CA THR A 151 4.02 -6.93 -10.60
C THR A 151 4.35 -7.25 -9.15
N MET A 152 5.40 -8.03 -8.89
CA MET A 152 5.80 -8.37 -7.53
C MET A 152 7.17 -7.81 -7.19
N ARG A 153 7.30 -7.29 -5.98
CA ARG A 153 8.56 -6.98 -5.33
C ARG A 153 8.64 -7.77 -4.03
N HIS A 154 9.72 -8.53 -3.90
CA HIS A 154 10.01 -9.32 -2.70
C HIS A 154 10.97 -8.56 -1.79
N PRO A 155 11.06 -8.90 -0.50
CA PRO A 155 12.12 -8.39 0.36
C PRO A 155 13.51 -8.59 -0.26
N GLN A 156 14.37 -7.58 -0.15
CA GLN A 156 15.80 -7.75 -0.54
C GLN A 156 16.50 -8.72 0.41
N ASP A 157 16.19 -8.59 1.70
CA ASP A 157 16.67 -9.45 2.78
C ASP A 157 15.47 -9.86 3.64
N GLU A 158 15.13 -11.15 3.57
CA GLU A 158 13.98 -11.72 4.27
C GLU A 158 14.12 -11.65 5.80
N VAL A 159 15.35 -11.71 6.33
CA VAL A 159 15.63 -11.66 7.76
C VAL A 159 15.43 -10.23 8.26
N VAL A 160 15.98 -9.23 7.57
CA VAL A 160 15.79 -7.81 7.88
C VAL A 160 14.32 -7.44 7.82
N PHE A 161 13.64 -7.80 6.72
CA PHE A 161 12.22 -7.52 6.54
C PHE A 161 11.37 -8.15 7.64
N SER A 162 11.58 -9.44 7.93
CA SER A 162 10.83 -10.13 8.98
C SER A 162 11.08 -9.56 10.37
N ARG A 163 12.31 -9.09 10.66
CA ARG A 163 12.61 -8.37 11.91
C ARG A 163 11.86 -7.04 11.98
N VAL A 164 11.86 -6.23 10.92
CA VAL A 164 11.09 -4.98 10.87
C VAL A 164 9.61 -5.23 11.12
N VAL A 165 9.02 -6.20 10.41
CA VAL A 165 7.60 -6.58 10.57
C VAL A 165 7.32 -7.03 12.00
N ALA A 166 8.14 -7.92 12.57
CA ALA A 166 7.97 -8.41 13.92
C ALA A 166 8.05 -7.31 14.98
N MET A 167 8.98 -6.36 14.84
CA MET A 167 9.12 -5.27 15.80
C MET A 167 8.00 -4.24 15.73
N CYS A 168 7.31 -4.17 14.59
CA CYS A 168 6.14 -3.33 14.36
C CYS A 168 4.81 -4.06 14.57
N ALA A 169 4.81 -5.34 14.93
CA ALA A 169 3.64 -6.19 14.82
C ALA A 169 2.44 -5.75 15.66
N GLU A 170 2.73 -5.16 16.83
CA GLU A 170 1.75 -4.67 17.81
C GLU A 170 1.63 -3.14 17.79
N ALA A 171 2.16 -2.50 16.75
CA ALA A 171 2.13 -1.05 16.65
C ALA A 171 0.72 -0.53 16.38
N ARG A 172 0.27 0.44 17.18
CA ARG A 172 -0.89 1.28 16.82
C ARG A 172 -0.52 2.33 15.78
N ARG A 173 0.74 2.76 15.78
CA ARG A 173 1.27 3.74 14.82
C ARG A 173 2.74 3.50 14.57
N VAL A 174 3.14 3.60 13.32
CA VAL A 174 4.54 3.57 12.90
C VAL A 174 4.83 4.83 12.11
N ASP A 175 5.87 5.55 12.53
CA ASP A 175 6.40 6.67 11.76
C ASP A 175 7.81 6.33 11.27
N ILE A 176 8.12 6.74 10.05
CA ILE A 176 9.39 6.51 9.35
C ILE A 176 10.08 7.85 9.16
N ALA A 177 11.37 7.90 9.43
CA ALA A 177 12.23 9.01 9.07
C ALA A 177 13.48 8.48 8.36
N ARG A 178 13.88 9.15 7.29
CA ARG A 178 15.18 8.91 6.64
C ARG A 178 16.27 9.57 7.47
N LEU A 179 17.33 8.83 7.76
CA LEU A 179 18.47 9.35 8.51
C LEU A 179 19.52 9.95 7.58
N PRO A 180 20.21 11.03 8.01
CA PRO A 180 21.37 11.52 7.29
C PRO A 180 22.40 10.40 7.17
N VAL A 181 22.91 10.21 5.95
CA VAL A 181 24.06 9.31 5.76
C VAL A 181 25.28 10.08 6.26
N ALA A 182 25.91 9.60 7.34
CA ALA A 182 27.15 10.18 7.81
C ALA A 182 28.23 9.98 6.73
N TRP A 183 28.98 11.03 6.43
CA TRP A 183 30.13 10.94 5.53
C TRP A 183 31.25 10.10 6.17
N PRO A 184 31.99 9.26 5.41
CA PRO A 184 31.83 8.99 3.98
C PRO A 184 30.68 8.01 3.72
N ALA A 185 29.98 8.27 2.62
CA ALA A 185 28.72 7.66 2.21
C ALA A 185 28.69 6.13 2.43
N ALA A 186 27.84 5.66 3.33
CA ALA A 186 27.33 4.30 3.21
C ALA A 186 26.34 4.29 2.03
N ASP A 187 26.57 3.41 1.06
CA ASP A 187 25.79 3.34 -0.19
C ASP A 187 24.31 2.96 0.03
N ALA A 188 23.91 2.54 1.24
CA ALA A 188 22.52 2.21 1.55
C ALA A 188 21.87 3.23 2.48
N PRO A 189 20.59 3.57 2.24
CA PRO A 189 19.83 4.45 3.11
C PRO A 189 19.63 3.83 4.50
N ARG A 190 19.67 4.69 5.52
CA ARG A 190 19.35 4.35 6.91
C ARG A 190 18.05 5.00 7.33
N PHE A 191 17.29 4.31 8.17
CA PHE A 191 15.97 4.76 8.60
C PHE A 191 15.82 4.64 10.11
N ALA A 192 15.08 5.58 10.68
CA ALA A 192 14.52 5.43 12.01
C ALA A 192 13.04 5.08 11.89
N VAL A 193 12.65 4.05 12.61
CA VAL A 193 11.26 3.59 12.71
C VAL A 193 10.79 3.83 14.14
N ARG A 194 9.83 4.73 14.30
CA ARG A 194 9.21 5.03 15.58
C ARG A 194 7.94 4.21 15.71
N VAL A 195 7.95 3.27 16.64
CA VAL A 195 6.84 2.35 16.91
C VAL A 195 6.13 2.77 18.18
N ARG A 196 4.82 3.06 18.08
CA ARG A 196 3.96 3.40 19.20
C ARG A 196 2.96 2.28 19.43
N ARG A 197 2.95 1.68 20.63
CA ARG A 197 2.01 0.59 20.98
C ARG A 197 0.82 1.09 21.78
N ASP A 198 1.07 1.90 22.81
CA ASP A 198 0.04 2.51 23.66
C ASP A 198 0.42 3.93 24.06
N ALA A 199 -0.42 4.58 24.87
CA ALA A 199 -0.13 5.90 25.41
C ALA A 199 1.18 5.88 26.22
N GLY A 200 2.24 6.44 25.63
CA GLY A 200 3.56 6.56 26.26
C GLY A 200 4.56 5.45 25.91
N ASP A 201 4.15 4.30 25.37
CA ASP A 201 5.10 3.28 24.87
C ASP A 201 5.55 3.63 23.45
N VAL A 202 6.72 4.27 23.38
CA VAL A 202 7.40 4.61 22.14
C VAL A 202 8.77 3.96 22.11
N SER A 203 8.99 3.12 21.11
CA SER A 203 10.31 2.55 20.81
C SER A 203 10.83 3.09 19.48
N ILE A 204 12.15 3.29 19.40
CA ILE A 204 12.83 3.68 18.17
C ILE A 204 13.71 2.53 17.72
N ILE A 205 13.54 2.15 16.46
CA ILE A 205 14.30 1.10 15.79
C ILE A 205 15.19 1.80 14.77
N ASP A 206 16.47 1.48 14.80
CA ASP A 206 17.41 1.83 13.74
C ASP A 206 17.42 0.70 12.72
N VAL A 207 17.20 1.06 11.46
CA VAL A 207 17.24 0.15 10.32
C VAL A 207 18.38 0.59 9.42
N ASP A 208 19.46 -0.17 9.46
CA ASP A 208 20.64 0.02 8.61
C ASP A 208 20.74 -1.17 7.66
N LEU A 209 20.25 -0.93 6.44
CA LEU A 209 20.11 -1.96 5.41
C LEU A 209 21.47 -2.38 4.83
N ALA A 210 22.47 -1.48 4.79
CA ALA A 210 23.83 -1.85 4.37
C ALA A 210 24.45 -2.90 5.29
N ARG A 211 24.11 -2.84 6.59
CA ARG A 211 24.67 -3.72 7.62
C ARG A 211 23.73 -4.87 8.01
N GLY A 212 22.56 -4.98 7.38
CA GLY A 212 21.51 -5.93 7.79
C GLY A 212 21.07 -5.75 9.25
N LEU A 213 21.23 -4.56 9.81
CA LEU A 213 21.00 -4.28 11.23
C LEU A 213 19.59 -3.72 11.42
N VAL A 214 18.85 -4.38 12.31
CA VAL A 214 17.56 -3.92 12.81
C VAL A 214 17.62 -4.02 14.33
N ALA A 215 17.75 -2.89 15.02
CA ALA A 215 18.00 -2.87 16.45
C ALA A 215 17.14 -1.84 17.19
N ARG A 216 16.62 -2.22 18.37
CA ARG A 216 16.02 -1.25 19.31
C ARG A 216 17.13 -0.37 19.85
N ARG A 217 16.91 0.94 19.87
CA ARG A 217 17.80 1.85 20.60
C ARG A 217 17.36 1.98 22.06
N PRO A 218 18.29 1.85 23.03
CA PRO A 218 17.95 1.83 24.45
C PRO A 218 17.53 3.18 25.05
N GLN A 219 17.58 4.30 24.31
CA GLN A 219 17.11 5.58 24.82
C GLN A 219 16.75 6.56 23.70
N LEU A 220 15.73 7.39 23.96
CA LEU A 220 15.46 8.67 23.29
C LEU A 220 16.59 9.67 23.57
N ALA A 221 17.85 9.31 23.31
CA ALA A 221 18.88 10.33 23.17
C ALA A 221 18.34 11.30 22.13
N PRO A 222 18.23 12.61 22.43
CA PRO A 222 17.62 13.55 21.51
C PRO A 222 18.34 13.38 20.18
N TRP A 223 17.59 13.08 19.12
CA TRP A 223 18.07 13.04 17.73
C TRP A 223 18.78 14.34 17.32
N ARG A 224 18.82 15.33 18.21
CA ARG A 224 19.69 16.50 18.14
C ARG A 224 21.11 16.12 18.55
N ARG A 225 21.96 15.83 17.57
CA ARG A 225 23.22 16.61 17.56
C ARG A 225 22.82 18.08 17.33
N ARG A 226 23.51 19.02 17.98
CA ARG A 226 23.16 20.45 17.98
C ARG A 226 23.03 21.04 16.55
N ASP A 227 23.61 20.37 15.57
CA ASP A 227 23.80 20.83 14.19
C ASP A 227 23.05 19.99 13.13
N GLU A 228 22.23 19.00 13.52
CA GLU A 228 21.44 18.20 12.57
C GLU A 228 20.03 18.78 12.36
N ALA A 229 19.61 18.91 11.10
CA ALA A 229 18.26 19.33 10.74
C ALA A 229 17.22 18.39 11.38
N PRO A 230 16.04 18.89 11.79
CA PRO A 230 15.01 18.05 12.39
C PRO A 230 14.56 16.97 11.40
N LEU A 231 14.53 15.72 11.86
CA LEU A 231 14.03 14.60 11.05
C LEU A 231 12.58 14.83 10.61
N THR A 232 12.33 14.65 9.33
CA THR A 232 10.96 14.58 8.79
C THR A 232 10.41 13.17 9.02
N TRP A 233 9.35 13.09 9.83
CA TRP A 233 8.64 11.85 10.12
C TRP A 233 7.39 11.76 9.25
N GLU A 234 7.20 10.60 8.62
CA GLU A 234 6.01 10.28 7.84
C GLU A 234 5.37 9.00 8.40
N GLU A 235 4.05 8.97 8.52
CA GLU A 235 3.33 7.80 9.04
C GLU A 235 3.29 6.69 7.99
N LEU A 236 3.73 5.48 8.36
CA LEU A 236 3.46 4.27 7.59
C LEU A 236 2.05 3.78 7.96
N PRO A 237 1.10 3.73 7.01
CA PRO A 237 -0.25 3.30 7.32
C PRO A 237 -0.26 1.87 7.88
N VAL A 238 -1.00 1.64 8.96
CA VAL A 238 -1.07 0.33 9.63
C VAL A 238 -1.54 -0.79 8.70
N GLY A 239 -2.33 -0.45 7.67
CA GLY A 239 -2.75 -1.39 6.64
C GLY A 239 -1.57 -2.02 5.88
N VAL A 240 -0.46 -1.30 5.70
CA VAL A 240 0.77 -1.83 5.08
C VAL A 240 1.38 -2.92 5.96
N LEU A 241 1.49 -2.67 7.27
CA LEU A 241 2.03 -3.64 8.23
C LEU A 241 1.15 -4.88 8.30
N GLN A 242 -0.17 -4.70 8.37
CA GLN A 242 -1.13 -5.81 8.36
C GLN A 242 -1.00 -6.65 7.08
N ALA A 243 -0.84 -6.01 5.92
CA ALA A 243 -0.65 -6.72 4.66
C ALA A 243 0.71 -7.45 4.60
N TRP A 244 1.78 -6.88 5.16
CA TRP A 244 3.08 -7.56 5.29
C TRP A 244 3.06 -8.77 6.24
N GLN A 245 2.27 -8.70 7.32
CA GLN A 245 2.04 -9.81 8.23
C GLN A 245 1.21 -10.91 7.56
N ALA A 246 0.20 -10.53 6.78
CA ALA A 246 -0.69 -11.46 6.07
C ALA A 246 -0.12 -11.93 4.72
N ARG A 247 1.17 -11.68 4.41
CA ARG A 247 1.75 -11.89 3.07
C ARG A 247 1.71 -13.32 2.54
N GLN A 248 1.36 -14.31 3.37
CA GLN A 248 1.15 -15.69 2.95
C GLN A 248 0.16 -15.80 1.78
N TRP A 249 -0.86 -14.92 1.71
CA TRP A 249 -1.82 -14.89 0.61
C TRP A 249 -1.13 -14.79 -0.76
N GLN A 250 0.03 -14.12 -0.84
CA GLN A 250 0.77 -13.91 -2.08
C GLN A 250 1.35 -15.22 -2.60
N GLY A 251 1.86 -16.09 -1.72
CA GLY A 251 2.36 -17.42 -2.10
C GLY A 251 1.23 -18.30 -2.63
N ASP A 252 0.09 -18.32 -1.94
CA ASP A 252 -1.09 -19.08 -2.36
C ASP A 252 -1.64 -18.58 -3.70
N ALA A 253 -1.64 -17.26 -3.91
CA ALA A 253 -2.10 -16.66 -5.16
C ALA A 253 -1.10 -16.94 -6.30
N LEU A 254 0.21 -16.91 -6.03
CA LEU A 254 1.25 -17.20 -7.03
C LEU A 254 1.18 -18.64 -7.52
N ALA A 255 0.85 -19.60 -6.64
CA ALA A 255 0.66 -21.00 -7.02
C ALA A 255 -0.46 -21.22 -8.05
N ARG A 256 -1.41 -20.27 -8.15
CA ARG A 256 -2.52 -20.29 -9.12
C ARG A 256 -2.37 -19.20 -10.20
N ALA A 257 -1.28 -18.44 -10.17
CA ALA A 257 -1.11 -17.29 -11.04
C ALA A 257 -0.65 -17.71 -12.43
N GLU A 258 -1.02 -16.90 -13.42
CA GLU A 258 -0.57 -17.06 -14.79
C GLU A 258 0.44 -15.96 -15.12
N ARG A 259 1.58 -16.32 -15.70
CA ARG A 259 2.56 -15.31 -16.14
C ARG A 259 1.94 -14.46 -17.25
N CYS A 260 1.96 -13.14 -17.10
CA CYS A 260 1.48 -12.27 -18.17
C CYS A 260 2.43 -12.37 -19.39
N PRO A 261 1.90 -12.27 -20.62
CA PRO A 261 2.72 -12.13 -21.81
C PRO A 261 3.65 -10.93 -21.67
N THR A 262 4.89 -11.08 -22.12
CA THR A 262 5.72 -9.97 -22.56
C THR A 262 4.97 -9.20 -23.62
N ARG A 263 4.32 -8.09 -23.25
CA ARG A 263 4.13 -7.05 -24.26
C ARG A 263 5.49 -6.38 -24.43
N MET A 264 6.12 -6.68 -25.58
CA MET A 264 6.96 -5.71 -26.26
C MET A 264 6.07 -4.48 -26.45
N ASP A 265 6.22 -3.50 -25.57
CA ASP A 265 5.74 -2.14 -25.86
C ASP A 265 6.59 -1.58 -27.02
#